data_AF-A0A973IB69-F1
#
_entry.id   AF-A0A973IB69-F1
#
_cell.length_a   1.000
_cell.length_b   1.000
_cell.length_c   1.000
_cell.angle_alpha   90.00
_cell.angle_beta   90.00
_cell.angle_gamma   90.00
#
_symmetry.space_group_name_H-M   'P 1'
#
loop_
_entity.id
_entity.type
_entity.pdbx_description
1 polymer ?
#
loop_
_entity_poly.entity_id
_entity_poly.type
_entity_poly.pdbx_seq_one_letter_code
_entity_poly.pdbx_strand_id
1 'polypeptide(L)'
;KIAANSGAEEARIDLSVVEKALAAPLVAAELPAILSTYDQALRDGAEETLRLAGVSRDQVAQIVYVGGSSLMSLVPTAMKSVFPGAEHRFSEVFTAVADGLAIAAGRQIS
;
A
#
# COMPACT_ATOMS: atom_id res chain seq x y z
N LYS A 1 11.69 -1.53 13.48
CA LYS A 1 10.42 -2.25 13.22
C LYS A 1 9.32 -1.44 13.88
N ILE A 2 8.46 -0.76 13.12
CA ILE A 2 7.51 0.20 13.69
C ILE A 2 6.27 -0.55 14.18
N ALA A 3 6.02 -0.52 15.50
CA ALA A 3 4.90 -1.17 16.17
C ALA A 3 3.54 -0.46 15.95
N ALA A 4 3.48 0.54 15.07
CA ALA A 4 2.26 1.30 14.76
C ALA A 4 1.28 0.55 13.82
N ASN A 5 1.66 -0.63 13.32
CA ASN A 5 0.83 -1.39 12.37
C ASN A 5 -0.31 -2.20 13.03
N SER A 6 -0.39 -2.26 14.36
CA SER A 6 -1.35 -3.11 15.08
C SER A 6 -2.51 -2.38 15.75
N GLY A 7 -2.66 -1.07 15.56
CA GLY A 7 -3.76 -0.31 16.16
C GLY A 7 -3.69 -0.21 17.69
N ALA A 8 -2.49 -0.29 18.28
CA ALA A 8 -2.30 -0.06 19.70
C ALA A 8 -2.51 1.43 20.03
N GLU A 9 -3.33 1.73 21.05
CA GLU A 9 -3.68 3.10 21.48
C GLU A 9 -2.46 3.95 21.88
N GLU A 10 -1.33 3.30 22.22
CA GLU A 10 -0.05 3.96 22.53
C GLU A 10 1.07 3.50 21.58
N ALA A 11 0.95 3.80 20.29
CA ALA A 11 2.06 3.61 19.36
C ALA A 11 3.23 4.54 19.74
N ARG A 12 4.44 4.01 19.78
CA ARG A 12 5.67 4.79 20.01
C ARG A 12 6.69 4.51 18.91
N ILE A 13 7.37 5.57 18.46
CA ILE A 13 8.54 5.43 17.58
C ILE A 13 9.75 5.24 18.49
N ASP A 14 10.34 4.04 18.45
CA ASP A 14 11.59 3.74 19.14
C ASP A 14 12.76 4.41 18.42
N LEU A 15 13.41 5.35 19.10
CA LEU A 15 14.55 6.11 18.63
C LEU A 15 15.84 5.72 19.39
N SER A 16 15.88 4.52 19.98
CA SER A 16 17.03 4.02 20.75
C SER A 16 18.35 3.96 19.96
N VAL A 17 18.29 4.07 18.63
CA VAL A 17 19.45 4.22 17.73
C VAL A 17 20.11 5.59 17.85
N VAL A 18 19.36 6.63 18.20
CA VAL A 18 19.86 8.00 18.40
C VAL A 18 20.35 8.18 19.84
N GLU A 19 19.53 7.78 20.80
CA GLU A 19 19.86 7.85 22.24
C GLU A 19 19.13 6.74 23.00
N LYS A 20 19.81 6.10 23.95
CA LYS A 20 19.26 4.96 24.69
C LYS A 20 17.93 5.34 25.38
N ALA A 21 16.88 4.58 25.10
CA ALA A 21 15.52 4.76 25.62
C ALA A 21 14.79 6.02 25.14
N LEU A 22 15.28 6.69 24.09
CA LEU A 22 14.54 7.75 23.42
C LEU A 22 13.35 7.16 22.66
N ALA A 23 12.15 7.66 22.96
CA ALA A 23 10.94 7.29 22.26
C ALA A 23 10.09 8.54 22.03
N ALA A 24 9.52 8.66 20.82
CA ALA A 24 8.53 9.69 20.52
C ALA A 24 7.12 9.08 20.60
N PRO A 25 6.17 9.71 21.32
CA PRO A 25 4.78 9.29 21.28
C PRO A 25 4.24 9.52 19.85
N LEU A 26 3.69 8.48 19.23
CA LEU A 26 2.91 8.62 18.01
C LEU A 26 1.46 8.77 18.45
N VAL A 27 0.99 10.01 18.54
CA VAL A 27 -0.40 10.28 18.94
C VAL A 27 -1.31 9.67 17.89
N ALA A 28 -2.06 8.64 18.26
CA ALA A 28 -2.93 7.90 17.34
C ALA A 28 -3.97 8.80 16.64
N ALA A 29 -4.30 9.96 17.22
CA ALA A 29 -5.20 10.96 16.64
C ALA A 29 -4.56 11.81 15.52
N GLU A 30 -3.23 11.93 15.46
CA GLU A 30 -2.53 12.69 14.41
C GLU A 30 -2.21 11.82 13.18
N LEU A 31 -2.12 10.51 13.40
CA LEU A 31 -1.81 9.55 12.35
C LEU A 31 -2.83 9.58 11.18
N PRO A 32 -4.16 9.65 11.39
CA PRO A 32 -5.12 9.80 10.30
C PRO A 32 -4.93 11.08 9.48
N ALA A 33 -4.60 12.20 10.13
CA ALA A 33 -4.36 13.47 9.43
C ALA A 33 -3.11 13.40 8.55
N ILE A 34 -2.01 12.85 9.07
CA ILE A 34 -0.78 12.62 8.31
C ILE A 34 -1.02 11.67 7.13
N LEU A 35 -1.82 10.62 7.34
CA LEU A 35 -2.13 9.62 6.33
C LEU A 35 -3.18 10.08 5.30
N SER A 36 -4.00 11.09 5.61
CA SER A 36 -5.07 11.57 4.72
C SER A 36 -4.55 12.12 3.39
N THR A 37 -3.43 12.84 3.40
CA THR A 37 -2.78 13.34 2.17
C THR A 37 -2.34 12.18 1.26
N TYR A 38 -1.91 11.06 1.86
CA TYR A 38 -1.55 9.86 1.12
C TYR A 38 -2.78 9.11 0.58
N ASP A 39 -3.94 9.17 1.26
CA ASP A 39 -5.21 8.65 0.72
C ASP A 39 -5.58 9.36 -0.58
N GLN A 40 -5.52 10.70 -0.57
CA GLN A 40 -5.86 11.50 -1.74
C GLN A 40 -4.88 11.22 -2.89
N ALA A 41 -3.58 11.20 -2.62
CA ALA A 41 -2.56 10.91 -3.64
C ALA A 41 -2.75 9.51 -4.27
N LEU A 42 -3.18 8.51 -3.50
CA LEU A 42 -3.49 7.18 -4.00
C LEU A 42 -4.70 7.18 -4.94
N ARG A 43 -5.76 7.91 -4.58
CA ARG A 43 -6.97 8.04 -5.40
C ARG A 43 -6.65 8.75 -6.71
N ASP A 44 -5.95 9.88 -6.65
CA ASP A 44 -5.57 10.66 -7.83
C ASP A 44 -4.70 9.82 -8.78
N GLY A 45 -3.74 9.06 -8.25
CA GLY A 45 -2.90 8.16 -9.04
C GLY A 45 -3.70 7.05 -9.72
N ALA A 46 -4.70 6.47 -9.03
CA ALA A 46 -5.57 5.46 -9.62
C ALA A 46 -6.45 6.02 -10.74
N GLU A 47 -7.02 7.21 -10.55
CA GLU A 47 -7.85 7.87 -11.56
C GLU A 47 -7.04 8.30 -12.79
N GLU A 48 -5.84 8.82 -12.57
CA GLU A 48 -4.92 9.15 -13.67
C GLU A 48 -4.52 7.90 -14.45
N THR A 49 -4.28 6.77 -13.76
CA THR A 49 -3.96 5.49 -14.42
C THR A 49 -5.11 5.01 -15.31
N LEU A 50 -6.36 5.11 -14.82
CA LEU A 50 -7.55 4.81 -15.63
C LEU A 50 -7.64 5.71 -16.86
N ARG A 51 -7.40 7.02 -16.68
CA ARG A 51 -7.43 8.00 -17.76
C ARG A 51 -6.39 7.70 -18.83
N LEU A 52 -5.15 7.37 -18.43
CA LEU A 52 -4.07 7.00 -19.34
C LEU A 52 -4.37 5.69 -20.09
N ALA A 53 -5.02 4.73 -19.43
CA ALA A 53 -5.39 3.45 -20.03
C ALA A 53 -6.69 3.52 -20.86
N GLY A 54 -7.47 4.61 -20.76
CA GLY A 54 -8.73 4.78 -21.48
C GLY A 54 -9.82 3.80 -21.03
N VAL A 55 -9.76 3.31 -19.80
CA VAL A 55 -10.72 2.35 -19.23
C VAL A 55 -11.48 2.96 -18.06
N SER A 56 -12.71 2.54 -17.89
CA SER A 56 -13.53 2.87 -16.71
C SER A 56 -13.19 1.96 -15.53
N ARG A 57 -13.46 2.44 -14.32
CA ARG A 57 -13.23 1.69 -13.08
C ARG A 57 -13.94 0.32 -13.06
N ASP A 58 -15.11 0.22 -13.67
CA ASP A 58 -15.91 -1.02 -13.72
C ASP A 58 -15.32 -2.10 -14.64
N GLN A 59 -14.36 -1.72 -15.49
CA GLN A 59 -13.61 -2.67 -16.33
C GLN A 59 -12.42 -3.29 -15.59
N VAL A 60 -12.10 -2.82 -14.38
CA VAL A 60 -11.02 -3.38 -13.56
C VAL A 60 -11.57 -4.52 -12.72
N ALA A 61 -11.23 -5.75 -13.10
CA ALA A 61 -11.73 -6.95 -12.42
C ALA A 61 -10.95 -7.29 -11.14
N GLN A 62 -9.67 -6.94 -11.05
CA GLN A 62 -8.81 -7.32 -9.92
C GLN A 62 -7.81 -6.22 -9.56
N ILE A 63 -7.61 -6.03 -8.26
CA ILE A 63 -6.55 -5.20 -7.68
C ILE A 63 -5.59 -6.12 -6.92
N VAL A 64 -4.32 -6.13 -7.33
CA VAL A 64 -3.28 -6.96 -6.73
C VAL A 64 -2.30 -6.09 -5.95
N TYR A 65 -2.23 -6.29 -4.65
CA TYR A 65 -1.32 -5.59 -3.76
C TYR A 65 0.03 -6.30 -3.71
N VAL A 66 1.10 -5.58 -4.06
CA VAL A 66 2.49 -6.04 -4.05
C VAL A 66 3.36 -5.10 -3.19
N GLY A 67 4.38 -5.62 -2.50
CA GLY A 67 5.29 -4.82 -1.65
C GLY A 67 4.83 -4.54 -0.21
N GLY A 68 5.78 -4.48 0.73
CA GLY A 68 5.53 -4.48 2.19
C GLY A 68 4.75 -3.28 2.72
N SER A 69 4.76 -2.17 1.99
CA SER A 69 3.98 -0.95 2.24
C SER A 69 2.48 -1.13 1.92
N SER A 70 2.10 -2.11 1.11
CA SER A 70 0.70 -2.42 0.81
C SER A 70 -0.06 -3.05 1.98
N LEU A 71 0.64 -3.37 3.09
CA LEU A 71 0.06 -3.85 4.35
C LEU A 71 -0.41 -2.71 5.27
N MET A 72 -0.14 -1.44 4.94
CA MET A 72 -0.77 -0.32 5.63
C MET A 72 -2.24 -0.27 5.22
N SER A 73 -3.15 -0.35 6.21
CA SER A 73 -4.61 -0.39 6.01
C SER A 73 -5.17 0.75 5.13
N LEU A 74 -4.42 1.86 5.01
CA LEU A 74 -4.68 2.96 4.10
C LEU A 74 -4.81 2.51 2.64
N VAL A 75 -3.86 1.74 2.13
CA VAL A 75 -3.79 1.40 0.69
C VAL A 75 -4.98 0.53 0.25
N PRO A 76 -5.33 -0.56 0.97
CA PRO A 76 -6.52 -1.33 0.65
C PRO A 76 -7.82 -0.53 0.78
N THR A 77 -7.90 0.38 1.76
CA THR A 77 -9.09 1.22 1.97
C THR A 77 -9.31 2.19 0.82
N ALA A 78 -8.26 2.90 0.41
CA ALA A 78 -8.29 3.82 -0.72
C ALA A 78 -8.73 3.11 -2.01
N MET A 79 -8.08 1.98 -2.33
CA MET A 79 -8.36 1.25 -3.57
C MET A 79 -9.75 0.60 -3.59
N LYS A 80 -10.27 0.11 -2.46
CA LYS A 80 -11.66 -0.38 -2.37
C LYS A 80 -12.67 0.73 -2.60
N SER A 81 -12.36 1.97 -2.21
CA SER A 81 -13.22 3.11 -2.50
C SER A 81 -13.24 3.47 -3.98
N VAL A 82 -12.12 3.27 -4.70
CA VAL A 82 -12.03 3.57 -6.13
C VAL A 82 -12.60 2.43 -6.99
N PHE A 83 -12.37 1.18 -6.57
CA PHE A 83 -12.70 -0.05 -7.31
C PHE A 83 -13.60 -1.01 -6.50
N PRO A 84 -14.82 -0.61 -6.11
CA PRO A 84 -15.66 -1.42 -5.22
C PRO A 84 -16.08 -2.78 -5.83
N GLY A 85 -16.09 -2.89 -7.17
CA GLY A 85 -16.43 -4.12 -7.88
C GLY A 85 -15.25 -5.05 -8.19
N ALA A 86 -14.01 -4.62 -7.90
CA ALA A 86 -12.83 -5.43 -8.19
C ALA A 86 -12.56 -6.45 -7.08
N GLU A 87 -11.96 -7.58 -7.44
CA GLU A 87 -11.44 -8.52 -6.45
C GLU A 87 -10.09 -8.03 -5.89
N HIS A 88 -9.99 -7.92 -4.58
CA HIS A 88 -8.82 -7.37 -3.88
C HIS A 88 -7.94 -8.49 -3.31
N ARG A 89 -6.74 -8.67 -3.87
CA ARG A 89 -5.83 -9.76 -3.51
C ARG A 89 -4.49 -9.25 -3.02
N PHE A 90 -3.99 -9.82 -1.93
CA PHE A 90 -2.60 -9.65 -1.51
C PHE A 90 -1.77 -10.77 -2.15
N SER A 91 -0.71 -10.43 -2.86
CA SER A 91 0.20 -11.39 -3.49
C SER A 91 1.57 -11.32 -2.81
N GLU A 92 2.25 -12.47 -2.74
CA GLU A 92 3.53 -12.69 -2.07
C GLU A 92 4.51 -11.53 -2.29
N VAL A 93 4.67 -10.79 -1.21
CA VAL A 93 5.02 -9.37 -1.17
C VAL A 93 6.49 -9.09 -1.55
N PHE A 94 7.27 -10.15 -1.77
CA PHE A 94 8.71 -10.09 -2.03
C PHE A 94 9.15 -10.75 -3.33
N THR A 95 8.30 -11.54 -4.01
CA THR A 95 8.71 -12.30 -5.20
C THR A 95 7.93 -11.94 -6.46
N ALA A 96 6.75 -11.32 -6.36
CA ALA A 96 5.88 -11.05 -7.50
C ALA A 96 6.57 -10.34 -8.69
N VAL A 97 7.49 -9.41 -8.41
CA VAL A 97 8.27 -8.72 -9.46
C VAL A 97 9.32 -9.65 -10.09
N ALA A 98 10.04 -10.43 -9.28
CA ALA A 98 11.06 -11.36 -9.74
C ALA A 98 10.44 -12.52 -10.54
N ASP A 99 9.31 -13.06 -10.07
CA ASP A 99 8.55 -14.12 -10.73
C ASP A 99 7.99 -13.66 -12.08
N GLY A 100 7.45 -12.44 -12.14
CA GLY A 100 6.98 -11.82 -13.38
C GLY A 100 8.10 -11.65 -14.41
N LEU A 101 9.29 -11.20 -13.98
CA LEU A 101 10.44 -11.03 -14.85
C LEU A 101 10.96 -12.37 -15.40
N ALA A 102 10.98 -13.41 -14.56
CA ALA A 102 11.40 -14.76 -14.96
C ALA A 102 10.48 -15.36 -16.02
N ILE A 103 9.15 -15.19 -15.88
CA ILE A 103 8.17 -15.63 -16.87
C ILE A 103 8.33 -14.89 -18.20
N ALA A 104 8.55 -13.56 -18.16
CA ALA A 104 8.76 -12.76 -19.37
C ALA A 104 10.03 -13.18 -20.12
N ALA A 105 11.12 -13.43 -19.41
CA ALA A 105 12.38 -13.89 -20.01
C ALA A 105 12.24 -15.29 -20.65
N GLY A 106 11.51 -16.21 -20.03
CA GLY A 106 11.24 -17.54 -20.60
C GLY A 106 10.41 -17.52 -21.89
N ARG A 107 9.54 -16.51 -22.07
CA ARG A 107 8.73 -16.34 -23.29
C ARG A 107 9.49 -15.75 -24.48
N GLN A 108 10.62 -15.07 -24.26
CA GLN A 108 11.46 -14.53 -25.33
C GLN A 108 12.44 -15.56 -25.91
N ILE A 109 12.59 -16.72 -25.26
CA ILE A 109 13.57 -17.76 -25.64
C ILE A 109 12.87 -18.95 -26.34
N SER A 110 11.55 -18.90 -26.54
CA SER A 110 10.75 -19.89 -27.30
C SER A 110 10.19 -19.31 -28.59
#